data_AF-A0A0B2RHX7-F1
#
_entry.id   AF-A0A0B2RHX7-F1
#
_cell.length_a   1.000
_cell.length_b   1.000
_cell.length_c   1.000
_cell.angle_alpha   90.00
_cell.angle_beta   90.00
_cell.angle_gamma   90.00
#
_symmetry.space_group_name_H-M   'P 1'
#
loop_
_entity.id
_entity.type
_entity.pdbx_description
1 polymer ?
#
loop_
_entity_poly.entity_id
_entity_poly.type
_entity_poly.pdbx_seq_one_letter_code
_entity_poly.pdbx_strand_id
1 'polypeptide(L)'
;MNKMKQIITMNYSIIQKASNALEVLKEVLDAVDAQNPQGARDEFTLDLVEQCSFQEQRVMHVVMASRDERIISRAIELNEQLQKVLAKHDDLLAGRVTMTTTRFDHEEEEEEPEQLVQRCHIERERFFQENKDGSNLSGHMRGISLHSRNGSSSRSGSIDFRD
;
A
#
# COMPACT_ATOMS: atom_id res chain seq x y z
N MET A 1 -34.61 26.09 21.77
CA MET A 1 -34.65 24.71 22.29
C MET A 1 -34.87 23.64 21.21
N ASN A 2 -35.62 23.89 20.13
CA ASN A 2 -35.96 22.86 19.13
C ASN A 2 -34.80 22.48 18.17
N LYS A 3 -33.94 23.43 17.78
CA LYS A 3 -32.81 23.17 16.86
C LYS A 3 -31.78 22.19 17.44
N MET A 4 -31.42 22.35 18.71
CA MET A 4 -30.44 21.48 19.39
C MET A 4 -30.97 20.04 19.54
N LYS A 5 -32.25 19.88 19.90
CA LYS A 5 -32.89 18.56 19.95
C LYS A 5 -32.92 17.87 18.58
N GLN A 6 -33.23 18.62 17.50
CA GLN A 6 -33.20 18.06 16.14
C GLN A 6 -31.81 17.58 15.72
N ILE A 7 -30.75 18.34 16.03
CA ILE A 7 -29.37 17.92 15.73
C ILE A 7 -29.03 16.61 16.44
N ILE A 8 -29.36 16.51 17.73
CA ILE A 8 -29.11 15.30 18.52
C ILE A 8 -29.86 14.10 17.93
N THR A 9 -31.15 14.27 17.60
CA THR A 9 -31.95 13.20 16.96
C THR A 9 -31.38 12.77 15.61
N MET A 10 -30.94 13.73 14.79
CA MET A 10 -30.33 13.43 13.49
C MET A 10 -29.02 12.66 13.65
N ASN A 11 -28.14 13.09 14.57
CA ASN A 11 -26.88 12.40 14.84
C ASN A 11 -27.11 10.95 15.29
N TYR A 12 -28.10 10.73 16.16
CA TYR A 12 -28.47 9.37 16.57
C TYR A 12 -28.92 8.53 15.36
N SER A 13 -29.77 9.08 14.48
CA SER A 13 -30.20 8.37 13.27
C SER A 13 -29.05 8.02 12.34
N ILE A 14 -28.06 8.91 12.18
CA ILE A 14 -26.85 8.66 11.38
C ILE A 14 -26.06 7.49 11.96
N ILE A 15 -25.78 7.52 13.27
CA ILE A 15 -25.05 6.47 13.98
C ILE A 15 -25.77 5.12 13.86
N GLN A 16 -27.10 5.10 13.98
CA GLN A 16 -27.88 3.86 13.85
C GLN A 16 -27.81 3.28 12.44
N LYS A 17 -27.96 4.12 11.39
CA LYS A 17 -27.83 3.66 10.01
C LYS A 17 -26.45 3.09 9.71
N ALA A 18 -25.41 3.75 10.21
CA ALA A 18 -24.03 3.29 10.10
C ALA A 18 -23.79 1.96 10.84
N SER A 19 -24.37 1.79 12.04
CA SER A 19 -24.28 0.54 12.80
C SER A 19 -24.90 -0.63 12.04
N ASN A 20 -26.10 -0.43 11.48
CA ASN A 20 -26.79 -1.48 10.74
C ASN A 20 -26.03 -1.88 9.46
N ALA A 21 -25.51 -0.90 8.70
CA ALA A 21 -24.75 -1.19 7.48
C ALA A 21 -23.45 -1.98 7.80
N LEU A 22 -22.75 -1.57 8.86
CA LEU A 22 -21.57 -2.26 9.37
C LEU A 22 -21.86 -3.72 9.74
N GLU A 23 -22.93 -3.97 10.51
CA GLU A 23 -23.30 -5.33 10.94
C GLU A 23 -23.55 -6.23 9.73
N VAL A 24 -24.33 -5.75 8.75
CA VAL A 24 -24.61 -6.51 7.53
C VAL A 24 -23.34 -6.78 6.74
N LEU A 25 -22.50 -5.77 6.49
CA LEU A 25 -21.26 -5.97 5.74
C LEU A 25 -20.32 -6.95 6.46
N LYS A 26 -20.22 -6.87 7.78
CA LYS A 26 -19.41 -7.79 8.57
C LYS A 26 -19.89 -9.24 8.42
N GLU A 27 -21.19 -9.49 8.55
CA GLU A 27 -21.77 -10.82 8.37
C GLU A 27 -21.53 -11.36 6.95
N VAL A 28 -21.70 -10.51 5.94
CA VAL A 28 -21.43 -10.87 4.54
C VAL A 28 -19.96 -11.22 4.34
N LEU A 29 -19.03 -10.40 4.83
CA LEU A 29 -17.60 -10.66 4.69
C LEU A 29 -17.14 -11.89 5.48
N ASP A 30 -17.72 -12.15 6.65
CA ASP A 30 -17.44 -13.37 7.43
C ASP A 30 -17.94 -14.62 6.69
N ALA A 31 -19.11 -14.56 6.04
CA ALA A 31 -19.64 -15.65 5.23
C ALA A 31 -18.82 -15.86 3.93
N VAL A 32 -18.42 -14.77 3.26
CA VAL A 32 -17.60 -14.77 2.05
C VAL A 32 -16.22 -15.38 2.33
N ASP A 33 -15.56 -14.95 3.40
CA ASP A 33 -14.24 -15.44 3.81
C ASP A 33 -14.27 -16.96 4.08
N ALA A 34 -15.32 -17.45 4.75
CA ALA A 34 -15.45 -18.87 5.09
C ALA A 34 -15.89 -19.78 3.93
N GLN A 35 -16.78 -19.31 3.05
CA GLN A 35 -17.45 -20.18 2.07
C GLN A 35 -16.98 -19.95 0.63
N ASN A 36 -16.81 -18.69 0.23
CA ASN A 36 -16.45 -18.34 -1.14
C ASN A 36 -15.80 -16.95 -1.21
N PRO A 37 -14.46 -16.89 -1.26
CA PRO A 37 -13.74 -15.61 -1.37
C PRO A 37 -14.03 -14.83 -2.66
N GLN A 38 -14.74 -15.40 -3.64
CA GLN A 38 -15.19 -14.65 -4.83
C GLN A 38 -16.31 -13.66 -4.49
N GLY A 39 -17.12 -13.97 -3.47
CA GLY A 39 -18.28 -13.15 -3.11
C GLY A 39 -17.93 -11.75 -2.61
N ALA A 40 -16.66 -11.48 -2.30
CA ALA A 40 -16.17 -10.14 -1.99
C ALA A 40 -16.31 -9.17 -3.18
N ARG A 41 -16.39 -9.70 -4.40
CA ARG A 41 -16.56 -8.92 -5.64
C ARG A 41 -17.98 -8.87 -6.17
N ASP A 42 -18.91 -9.54 -5.50
CA ASP A 42 -20.31 -9.53 -5.91
C ASP A 42 -20.87 -8.12 -5.77
N GLU A 43 -21.73 -7.73 -6.71
CA GLU A 43 -22.36 -6.40 -6.78
C GLU A 43 -22.99 -6.03 -5.43
N PHE A 44 -23.70 -6.96 -4.81
CA PHE A 44 -24.28 -6.76 -3.48
C PHE A 44 -23.25 -6.41 -2.40
N THR A 45 -22.09 -7.08 -2.39
CA THR A 45 -21.01 -6.78 -1.44
C THR A 45 -20.39 -5.41 -1.72
N LEU A 46 -20.18 -5.08 -2.99
CA LEU A 46 -19.64 -3.78 -3.40
C LEU A 46 -20.59 -2.62 -3.03
N ASP A 47 -21.90 -2.79 -3.20
CA ASP A 47 -22.91 -1.82 -2.80
C ASP A 47 -22.91 -1.60 -1.28
N LEU A 48 -22.72 -2.66 -0.49
CA LEU A 48 -22.61 -2.56 0.97
C LEU A 48 -21.31 -1.85 1.40
N VAL A 49 -20.20 -2.12 0.70
CA VAL A 49 -18.92 -1.43 0.93
C VAL A 49 -19.06 0.06 0.63
N GLU A 50 -19.69 0.44 -0.49
CA GLU A 50 -19.97 1.84 -0.81
C GLU A 50 -20.86 2.49 0.25
N GLN A 51 -21.91 1.80 0.69
CA GLN A 51 -22.78 2.27 1.77
C GLN A 51 -22.00 2.50 3.07
N CYS A 52 -21.12 1.58 3.46
CA CYS A 52 -20.28 1.72 4.65
C CYS A 52 -19.30 2.89 4.53
N SER A 53 -18.67 3.07 3.36
CA SER A 53 -17.79 4.22 3.09
C SER A 53 -18.54 5.56 3.20
N PHE A 54 -19.75 5.64 2.62
CA PHE A 54 -20.57 6.84 2.76
C PHE A 54 -21.01 7.09 4.21
N GLN A 55 -21.33 6.03 4.98
CA GLN A 55 -21.64 6.18 6.38
C GLN A 55 -20.42 6.60 7.21
N GLU A 56 -19.21 6.11 6.91
CA GLU A 56 -17.96 6.51 7.56
C GLU A 56 -17.78 8.04 7.51
N GLN A 57 -17.95 8.63 6.33
CA GLN A 57 -17.85 10.08 6.14
C GLN A 57 -18.89 10.85 6.97
N ARG A 58 -20.12 10.33 7.08
CA ARG A 58 -21.18 10.96 7.86
C ARG A 58 -20.95 10.84 9.35
N VAL A 59 -20.45 9.69 9.81
CA VAL A 59 -20.07 9.46 11.20
C VAL A 59 -18.91 10.38 11.59
N MET A 60 -17.90 10.54 10.71
CA MET A 60 -16.81 11.50 10.91
C MET A 60 -17.34 12.93 11.09
N HIS A 61 -18.30 13.35 10.26
CA HIS A 61 -18.91 14.67 10.42
C HIS A 61 -19.65 14.80 11.78
N VAL A 62 -20.30 13.75 12.27
CA VAL A 62 -20.92 13.74 13.62
C VAL A 62 -19.85 13.92 14.71
N VAL A 63 -18.70 13.25 14.61
CA VAL A 63 -17.57 13.42 15.53
C VAL A 63 -17.09 14.86 15.57
N MET A 64 -16.93 15.49 14.40
CA MET A 64 -16.43 16.86 14.29
C MET A 64 -17.42 17.93 14.75
N ALA A 65 -18.72 17.72 14.53
CA ALA A 65 -19.75 18.74 14.75
C ALA A 65 -20.49 18.62 16.10
N SER A 66 -20.50 17.44 16.72
CA SER A 66 -21.20 17.21 17.98
C SER A 66 -20.51 17.90 19.16
N ARG A 67 -21.29 18.20 20.20
CA ARG A 67 -20.81 18.65 21.53
C ARG A 67 -21.22 17.70 22.65
N ASP A 68 -21.95 16.63 22.33
CA ASP A 68 -22.33 15.59 23.29
C ASP A 68 -21.24 14.51 23.26
N GLU A 69 -20.49 14.41 24.35
CA GLU A 69 -19.37 13.47 24.49
C GLU A 69 -19.80 12.02 24.28
N ARG A 70 -21.01 11.62 24.69
CA ARG A 70 -21.50 10.25 24.51
C ARG A 70 -21.75 9.92 23.03
N ILE A 71 -22.27 10.89 22.29
CA ILE A 71 -22.45 10.77 20.84
C ILE A 71 -21.09 10.70 20.15
N ILE A 72 -20.14 11.54 20.57
CA ILE A 72 -18.79 11.57 20.01
C ILE A 72 -18.09 10.22 20.25
N SER A 73 -18.04 9.74 21.49
CA SER A 73 -17.39 8.46 21.83
C SER A 73 -17.98 7.30 21.03
N ARG A 74 -19.32 7.23 20.93
CA ARG A 74 -19.97 6.19 20.14
C ARG A 74 -19.68 6.31 18.64
N ALA A 75 -19.63 7.54 18.11
CA ALA A 75 -19.31 7.77 16.71
C ALA A 75 -17.86 7.43 16.37
N ILE A 76 -16.90 7.71 17.26
CA ILE A 76 -15.49 7.32 17.08
C ILE A 76 -15.36 5.80 17.01
N GLU A 77 -15.91 5.08 18.00
CA GLU A 77 -15.88 3.61 18.02
C GLU A 77 -16.50 3.01 16.75
N LEU A 78 -17.63 3.56 16.30
CA LEU A 78 -18.28 3.10 15.09
C LEU A 78 -17.46 3.39 13.83
N ASN A 79 -16.79 4.54 13.77
CA ASN A 79 -15.90 4.90 12.68
C ASN A 79 -14.71 3.94 12.58
N GLU A 80 -14.07 3.61 13.71
CA GLU A 80 -12.99 2.63 13.76
C GLU A 80 -13.44 1.25 13.26
N GLN A 81 -14.66 0.82 13.62
CA GLN A 81 -15.21 -0.45 13.14
C GLN A 81 -15.53 -0.42 11.64
N LEU A 82 -16.05 0.70 11.11
CA LEU A 82 -16.26 0.89 9.67
C LEU A 82 -14.94 0.79 8.90
N GLN A 83 -13.90 1.50 9.36
CA GLN A 83 -12.58 1.42 8.75
C GLN A 83 -12.02 0.00 8.76
N LYS A 84 -12.18 -0.72 9.87
CA LYS A 84 -11.72 -2.11 9.99
C LYS A 84 -12.44 -3.06 9.04
N VAL A 85 -13.76 -2.93 8.87
CA VAL A 85 -14.52 -3.81 7.97
C VAL A 85 -14.22 -3.51 6.50
N LEU A 86 -14.00 -2.23 6.15
CA LEU A 86 -13.59 -1.82 4.82
C LEU A 86 -12.19 -2.34 4.50
N ALA A 87 -11.23 -2.20 5.43
CA ALA A 87 -9.90 -2.76 5.28
C ALA A 87 -9.91 -4.29 5.14
N LYS A 88 -10.78 -5.01 5.87
CA LYS A 88 -10.96 -6.46 5.70
C LYS A 88 -11.41 -6.81 4.28
N HIS A 89 -12.30 -6.01 3.67
CA HIS A 89 -12.69 -6.21 2.28
C HIS A 89 -11.52 -5.98 1.31
N ASP A 90 -10.74 -4.91 1.50
CA ASP A 90 -9.54 -4.64 0.71
C ASP A 90 -8.51 -5.77 0.82
N ASP A 91 -8.29 -6.32 2.02
CA ASP A 91 -7.40 -7.45 2.26
C ASP A 91 -7.87 -8.71 1.53
N LEU A 92 -9.18 -8.99 1.52
CA LEU A 92 -9.77 -10.09 0.76
C LEU A 92 -9.57 -9.91 -0.76
N LEU A 93 -9.55 -8.67 -1.25
CA LEU A 93 -9.22 -8.38 -2.64
C LEU A 93 -7.72 -8.51 -2.92
N ALA A 94 -6.86 -7.98 -2.04
CA ALA A 94 -5.40 -7.96 -2.18
C ALA A 94 -4.78 -9.36 -2.05
N GLY A 95 -5.19 -10.13 -1.03
CA GLY A 95 -4.77 -11.51 -0.81
C GLY A 95 -5.18 -12.47 -1.93
N ARG A 96 -6.02 -12.02 -2.85
CA ARG A 96 -6.40 -12.75 -4.05
C ARG A 96 -5.62 -12.35 -5.29
N VAL A 97 -5.14 -11.11 -5.42
CA VAL A 97 -4.29 -10.70 -6.54
C VAL A 97 -3.03 -11.57 -6.62
N THR A 98 -2.52 -12.00 -5.46
CA THR A 98 -1.44 -13.00 -5.37
C THR A 98 -1.89 -14.39 -5.87
N MET A 99 -3.06 -14.91 -5.46
CA MET A 99 -3.54 -16.24 -5.88
C MET A 99 -4.09 -16.35 -7.32
N THR A 100 -4.61 -15.26 -7.91
CA THR A 100 -5.09 -15.28 -9.30
C THR A 100 -3.97 -15.11 -10.33
N THR A 101 -2.78 -14.67 -9.90
CA THR A 101 -1.59 -14.63 -10.78
C THR A 101 -0.92 -16.01 -10.86
N THR A 102 -1.13 -16.89 -9.88
CA THR A 102 -0.62 -18.28 -9.86
C THR A 102 -1.53 -19.31 -10.56
N ARG A 103 -2.37 -18.90 -11.51
CA ARG A 103 -3.20 -19.82 -12.34
C ARG A 103 -2.83 -19.84 -13.82
N PHE A 104 -1.66 -19.31 -14.16
CA PHE A 104 -0.91 -19.76 -15.31
C PHE A 104 0.22 -20.63 -14.78
N ASP A 105 0.37 -21.84 -15.33
CA ASP A 105 1.40 -22.81 -14.95
C ASP A 105 2.82 -22.26 -15.19
N HIS A 106 3.34 -21.46 -14.27
CA HIS A 106 4.73 -21.08 -14.22
C HIS A 106 5.22 -21.11 -12.78
N GLU A 107 6.16 -22.01 -12.56
CA GLU A 107 7.02 -22.08 -11.39
C GLU A 107 7.59 -20.67 -11.15
N GLU A 108 7.32 -20.09 -9.98
CA GLU A 108 8.04 -18.91 -9.52
C GLU A 108 9.48 -19.36 -9.22
N GLU A 109 10.35 -19.37 -10.24
CA GLU A 109 11.79 -19.28 -10.01
C GLU A 109 12.05 -17.88 -9.42
N GLU A 110 12.34 -17.88 -8.11
CA GLU A 110 12.88 -16.75 -7.37
C GLU A 110 14.11 -16.24 -8.14
N GLU A 111 13.98 -15.12 -8.88
CA GLU A 111 15.12 -14.54 -9.60
C GLU A 111 16.19 -14.13 -8.57
N GLU A 112 17.24 -14.96 -8.49
CA GLU A 112 18.45 -14.72 -7.69
C GLU A 112 18.91 -13.26 -7.86
N PRO A 113 19.21 -12.54 -6.77
CA PRO A 113 19.49 -11.09 -6.78
C PRO A 113 20.63 -10.67 -7.72
N GLU A 114 21.46 -11.62 -8.16
CA GLU A 114 22.53 -11.43 -9.14
C GLU A 114 22.00 -11.11 -10.56
N GLN A 115 20.87 -11.69 -10.97
CA GLN A 115 20.28 -11.46 -12.30
C GLN A 115 19.75 -10.03 -12.44
N LEU A 116 19.21 -9.48 -11.35
CA LEU A 116 18.72 -8.11 -11.29
C LEU A 116 19.87 -7.09 -11.46
N VAL A 117 21.02 -7.36 -10.82
CA VAL A 117 22.23 -6.54 -10.94
C VAL A 117 22.76 -6.57 -12.37
N GLN A 118 22.75 -7.74 -13.00
CA GLN A 118 23.21 -7.88 -14.38
C GLN A 118 22.31 -7.12 -15.36
N ARG A 119 20.98 -7.18 -15.18
CA ARG A 119 20.03 -6.40 -15.99
C ARG A 119 20.23 -4.89 -15.80
N CYS A 120 20.43 -4.43 -14.57
CA CYS A 120 20.76 -3.03 -14.26
C CYS A 120 22.08 -2.59 -14.92
N HIS A 121 23.11 -3.45 -14.92
CA HIS A 121 24.38 -3.17 -15.58
C HIS A 121 24.22 -3.04 -17.10
N ILE A 122 23.48 -3.95 -17.73
CA ILE A 122 23.21 -3.95 -19.17
C ILE A 122 22.42 -2.71 -19.57
N GLU A 123 21.40 -2.34 -18.79
CA GLU A 123 20.57 -1.16 -19.05
C GLU A 123 21.37 0.13 -18.88
N ARG A 124 22.28 0.19 -17.90
CA ARG A 124 23.22 1.29 -17.76
C ARG A 124 24.14 1.41 -18.98
N GLU A 125 24.72 0.32 -19.46
CA GLU A 125 25.58 0.34 -20.66
C GLU A 125 24.81 0.75 -21.93
N ARG A 126 23.56 0.31 -22.08
CA ARG A 126 22.70 0.71 -23.21
C ARG A 126 22.45 2.21 -23.24
N PHE A 127 22.16 2.83 -22.08
CA PHE A 127 21.96 4.27 -21.98
C PHE A 127 23.20 5.07 -22.41
N PHE A 128 24.41 4.56 -22.08
CA PHE A 128 25.66 5.16 -22.54
C PHE A 128 25.92 4.95 -24.04
N GLN A 129 25.44 3.84 -24.61
CA GLN A 129 25.57 3.54 -26.04
C GLN A 129 24.64 4.43 -26.89
N GLU A 130 23.40 4.65 -26.43
CA GLU A 130 22.38 5.44 -27.13
C GLU A 130 22.77 6.92 -27.29
N ASN A 131 23.59 7.45 -26.38
CA ASN A 131 24.13 8.81 -26.48
C ASN A 131 25.33 8.94 -27.43
N LYS A 132 25.77 7.85 -28.08
CA LYS A 132 26.95 7.84 -28.97
C LYS A 132 26.62 7.94 -30.46
N ASP A 133 25.36 7.80 -30.83
CA ASP A 133 24.94 7.76 -32.25
C ASP A 133 24.59 9.16 -32.81
N GLY A 134 24.87 10.23 -32.06
CA GLY A 134 24.45 11.60 -32.36
C GLY A 134 25.54 12.63 -32.69
N SER A 135 26.81 12.27 -32.93
CA SER A 135 27.80 13.27 -33.40
C SER A 135 28.95 12.71 -34.24
N ASN A 136 28.85 12.92 -35.56
CA ASN A 136 30.00 13.03 -36.45
C ASN A 136 30.74 14.34 -36.12
N LEU A 137 31.81 14.32 -35.32
CA LEU A 137 32.89 15.30 -35.44
C LEU A 137 34.24 14.68 -35.01
N SER A 138 35.19 14.78 -35.93
CA SER A 138 36.62 14.51 -35.80
C SER A 138 37.25 15.11 -34.53
N GLY A 139 38.11 14.36 -33.85
CA GLY A 139 38.82 14.84 -32.66
C GLY A 139 39.86 13.86 -32.13
N HIS A 140 40.92 13.64 -32.92
CA HIS A 140 42.10 12.86 -32.57
C HIS A 140 42.78 13.35 -31.28
N MET A 141 42.79 12.55 -30.20
CA MET A 141 43.92 12.52 -29.25
C MET A 141 44.22 11.10 -28.78
N ARG A 142 45.18 10.52 -29.50
CA ARG A 142 46.22 9.57 -29.11
C ARG A 142 46.21 9.11 -27.63
N GLY A 143 46.22 7.79 -27.49
CA GLY A 143 46.11 7.11 -26.20
C GLY A 143 47.35 7.16 -25.31
N ILE A 144 47.21 6.53 -24.16
CA ILE A 144 48.31 5.86 -23.46
C ILE A 144 47.72 4.67 -22.71
N SER A 145 48.24 3.50 -23.09
CA SER A 145 48.11 2.24 -22.34
C SER A 145 48.63 2.44 -20.92
N LEU A 146 47.87 1.99 -19.92
CA LEU A 146 48.41 1.75 -18.58
C LEU A 146 48.21 0.28 -18.21
N HIS A 147 49.32 -0.40 -18.41
CA HIS A 147 49.70 -1.76 -18.02
C HIS A 147 49.40 -2.04 -16.54
N SER A 148 48.75 -3.17 -16.28
CA SER A 148 48.69 -3.81 -14.96
C SER A 148 50.09 -3.96 -14.37
N ARG A 149 50.32 -3.40 -13.19
CA ARG A 149 51.48 -3.77 -12.38
C ARG A 149 51.11 -3.80 -10.90
N ASN A 150 51.04 -5.04 -10.42
CA ASN A 150 51.17 -5.44 -9.04
C ASN A 150 52.50 -4.92 -8.46
N GLY A 151 52.55 -4.49 -7.19
CA GLY A 151 53.82 -4.27 -6.50
C GLY A 151 53.83 -3.26 -5.37
N SER A 152 53.67 -3.78 -4.14
CA SER A 152 54.39 -3.39 -2.91
C SER A 152 54.06 -2.01 -2.29
N SER A 153 53.44 -1.98 -1.11
CA SER A 153 54.06 -2.09 0.23
C SER A 153 54.73 -0.78 0.71
N SER A 154 54.22 -0.22 1.82
CA SER A 154 54.94 0.00 3.10
C SER A 154 54.59 1.32 3.83
N ARG A 155 54.43 1.17 5.16
CA ARG A 155 54.64 2.16 6.27
C ARG A 155 53.55 3.23 6.47
N SER A 156 53.13 3.63 7.67
CA SER A 156 53.44 3.28 9.07
C SER A 156 52.42 4.03 9.96
N GLY A 157 52.17 3.55 11.19
CA GLY A 157 51.60 4.40 12.24
C GLY A 157 50.78 3.69 13.32
N SER A 158 51.45 2.96 14.22
CA SER A 158 50.87 2.49 15.48
C SER A 158 50.71 3.67 16.45
N ILE A 159 49.56 3.79 17.12
CA ILE A 159 49.51 4.38 18.46
C ILE A 159 48.67 3.45 19.36
N ASP A 160 49.34 2.90 20.37
CA ASP A 160 48.81 1.99 21.36
C ASP A 160 47.96 2.76 22.39
N PHE A 161 46.83 2.17 22.77
CA PHE A 161 46.09 2.50 23.98
C PHE A 161 46.65 1.70 25.16
N ARG A 162 47.00 2.36 26.27
CA ARG A 162 46.97 1.78 27.63
C ARG A 162 47.03 2.86 28.72
N ASP A 163 46.05 2.74 29.62
CA ASP A 163 45.80 3.30 30.97
C ASP A 163 45.95 4.82 31.21
#